data_AF-A0A142Y8W5-F1
#
_entry.id   AF-A0A142Y8W5-F1
#
_cell.length_a   1.000
_cell.length_b   1.000
_cell.length_c   1.000
_cell.angle_alpha   90.00
_cell.angle_beta   90.00
_cell.angle_gamma   90.00
#
_symmetry.space_group_name_H-M   'P 1'
#
loop_
_entity.id
_entity.type
_entity.pdbx_description
1 polymer ?
#
loop_
_entity_poly.entity_id
_entity_poly.type
_entity_poly.pdbx_seq_one_letter_code
_entity_poly.pdbx_strand_id
1 'polypeptide(L)'
;MSTKPDIAERIGSTINELDIDFSRFTMTGWCVSLASLGAGGGAAFLASFAMVRRNGVNLVAGMVFFATMVAVTTVLFLVLRWAIERAGFAVTKSQDAGMDRSHANRDALERMANAGMNRNSIVPVDFCHHFHSKADAQKMASEARQQSFQAVSIEPNDAMGGYDVYVQADLVPTLDNINTMEGRLAKIAKQHNGVADGWGVRQKKGIKPILLRTLTDSSSE
;
A
#
# COMPACT_ATOMS: atom_id res chain seq x y z
N MET A 1 17.15 23.59 -38.53
CA MET A 1 17.81 22.27 -38.44
C MET A 1 17.09 21.49 -37.35
N SER A 2 16.36 20.44 -37.71
CA SER A 2 15.61 19.60 -36.77
C SER A 2 16.44 18.37 -36.46
N THR A 3 17.12 18.39 -35.32
CA THR A 3 17.81 17.22 -34.76
C THR A 3 16.76 16.27 -34.22
N LYS A 4 16.48 15.20 -34.95
CA LYS A 4 15.73 14.06 -34.42
C LYS A 4 16.45 13.58 -33.16
N PRO A 5 15.75 13.42 -32.01
CA PRO A 5 16.37 12.89 -30.81
C PRO A 5 16.91 11.49 -31.10
N ASP A 6 18.15 11.28 -30.71
CA ASP A 6 18.89 10.04 -30.92
C ASP A 6 18.11 8.90 -30.25
N ILE A 7 17.96 7.78 -30.97
CA ILE A 7 17.22 6.61 -30.49
C ILE A 7 17.82 6.11 -29.17
N ALA A 8 19.13 6.33 -28.97
CA ALA A 8 19.83 6.07 -27.72
C ALA A 8 19.28 6.90 -26.53
N GLU A 9 18.89 8.16 -26.75
CA GLU A 9 18.38 9.06 -25.71
C GLU A 9 16.95 8.70 -25.30
N ARG A 10 16.12 8.26 -26.27
CA ARG A 10 14.78 7.71 -25.99
C ARG A 10 14.83 6.37 -25.27
N ILE A 11 15.75 5.49 -25.65
CA ILE A 11 15.92 4.20 -24.95
C ILE A 11 16.45 4.44 -23.53
N GLY A 12 17.41 5.36 -23.38
CA GLY A 12 17.93 5.77 -22.07
C GLY A 12 16.86 6.35 -21.14
N SER A 13 15.98 7.22 -21.64
CA SER A 13 14.89 7.77 -20.83
C SER A 13 13.86 6.70 -20.44
N THR A 14 13.55 5.76 -21.35
CA THR A 14 12.59 4.68 -21.07
C THR A 14 13.14 3.68 -20.06
N ILE A 15 14.46 3.44 -20.05
CA ILE A 15 15.13 2.59 -19.05
C ILE A 15 15.20 3.28 -17.69
N ASN A 16 15.42 4.59 -17.65
CA ASN A 16 15.43 5.36 -16.40
C ASN A 16 14.03 5.57 -15.81
N GLU A 17 12.98 5.44 -16.63
CA GLU A 17 11.57 5.43 -16.22
C GLU A 17 11.09 4.03 -15.79
N LEU A 18 11.80 2.98 -16.22
CA LEU A 18 11.76 1.65 -15.61
C LEU A 18 12.61 1.65 -14.33
N ASP A 19 12.25 2.52 -13.38
CA ASP A 19 12.64 2.37 -11.98
C ASP A 19 11.91 1.14 -11.42
N ILE A 20 12.37 -0.04 -11.85
CA ILE A 20 11.94 -1.33 -11.32
C ILE A 20 12.52 -1.37 -9.91
N ASP A 21 11.74 -0.82 -9.00
CA ASP A 21 12.09 -0.69 -7.60
C ASP A 21 12.08 -2.09 -6.96
N PHE A 22 13.24 -2.75 -7.04
CA PHE A 22 13.47 -4.12 -6.57
C PHE A 22 13.19 -4.31 -5.08
N SER A 23 13.05 -3.21 -4.32
CA SER A 23 12.61 -3.19 -2.93
C SER A 23 11.14 -3.61 -2.73
N ARG A 24 10.33 -3.60 -3.81
CA ARG A 24 8.88 -3.90 -3.80
C ARG A 24 8.54 -5.38 -3.89
N PHE A 25 9.52 -6.23 -4.24
CA PHE A 25 9.30 -7.66 -4.34
C PHE A 25 9.34 -8.31 -2.97
N THR A 26 8.26 -9.00 -2.61
CA THR A 26 8.25 -9.91 -1.46
C THR A 26 9.27 -11.03 -1.70
N MET A 27 9.74 -11.71 -0.63
CA MET A 27 10.64 -12.87 -0.76
C MET A 27 10.05 -13.92 -1.73
N THR A 28 8.73 -14.10 -1.70
CA THR A 28 7.96 -14.92 -2.65
C THR A 28 8.06 -14.40 -4.09
N GLY A 29 7.92 -13.09 -4.31
CA GLY A 29 8.08 -12.47 -5.64
C GLY A 29 9.48 -12.62 -6.23
N TRP A 30 10.52 -12.58 -5.38
CA TRP A 30 11.89 -12.89 -5.77
C TRP A 30 12.06 -14.35 -6.18
N CYS A 31 11.55 -15.30 -5.40
CA CYS A 31 11.60 -16.72 -5.74
C CYS A 31 10.87 -17.02 -7.06
N VAL A 32 9.72 -16.40 -7.29
CA VAL A 32 8.94 -16.57 -8.52
C VAL A 32 9.66 -16.00 -9.74
N SER A 33 10.26 -14.81 -9.61
CA SER A 33 11.01 -14.19 -10.71
C SER A 33 12.27 -14.97 -11.04
N LEU A 34 13.02 -15.41 -10.03
CA LEU A 34 14.22 -16.23 -10.23
C LEU A 34 13.90 -17.61 -10.81
N ALA A 35 12.81 -18.24 -10.36
CA ALA A 35 12.37 -19.52 -10.91
C ALA A 35 11.92 -19.38 -12.38
N SER A 36 11.18 -18.31 -12.70
CA SER A 36 10.74 -18.03 -14.08
C SER A 36 11.94 -17.74 -15.00
N LEU A 37 12.90 -16.93 -14.52
CA LEU A 37 14.12 -16.61 -15.25
C LEU A 37 14.98 -17.86 -15.47
N GLY A 38 15.15 -18.68 -14.42
CA GLY A 38 15.92 -19.93 -14.48
C GLY A 38 15.29 -20.96 -15.41
N ALA A 39 13.96 -21.15 -15.34
CA ALA A 39 13.25 -22.08 -16.21
C ALA A 39 13.28 -21.60 -17.67
N GLY A 40 13.00 -20.31 -17.91
CA GLY A 40 13.05 -19.71 -19.24
C GLY A 40 14.44 -19.76 -19.86
N GLY A 41 15.47 -19.35 -19.11
CA GLY A 41 16.86 -19.38 -19.53
C GLY A 41 17.40 -20.80 -19.75
N GLY A 42 17.05 -21.75 -18.88
CA GLY A 42 17.47 -23.15 -19.00
C GLY A 42 16.88 -23.84 -20.23
N ALA A 43 15.58 -23.64 -20.49
CA ALA A 43 14.94 -24.14 -21.70
C ALA A 43 15.56 -23.53 -22.97
N ALA A 44 15.87 -22.22 -22.92
CA ALA A 44 16.47 -21.51 -24.04
C ALA A 44 17.88 -22.02 -24.37
N PHE A 45 18.69 -22.25 -23.33
CA PHE A 45 20.03 -22.78 -23.46
C PHE A 45 20.03 -24.19 -24.07
N LEU A 46 19.17 -25.09 -23.58
CA LEU A 46 19.09 -26.46 -24.08
C LEU A 46 18.66 -26.52 -25.55
N ALA A 47 17.68 -25.71 -25.95
CA ALA A 47 17.23 -25.67 -27.33
C ALA A 47 18.28 -25.03 -28.27
N SER A 48 18.98 -23.98 -27.81
CA SER A 48 20.09 -23.39 -28.55
C SER A 48 21.25 -24.37 -28.73
N PHE A 49 21.62 -25.07 -27.66
CA PHE A 49 22.66 -26.09 -27.67
C PHE A 49 22.31 -27.24 -28.62
N ALA A 50 21.05 -27.70 -28.60
CA ALA A 50 20.56 -28.73 -29.50
C ALA A 50 20.55 -28.30 -30.98
N MET A 51 20.17 -27.05 -31.27
CA MET A 51 20.17 -26.51 -32.65
C MET A 51 21.58 -26.30 -33.20
N VAL A 52 22.48 -25.70 -32.42
CA VAL A 52 23.87 -25.46 -32.83
C VAL A 52 24.58 -26.77 -33.12
N ARG A 53 24.30 -27.81 -32.33
CA ARG A 53 24.85 -29.16 -32.54
C ARG A 53 24.32 -29.84 -33.82
N ARG A 54 23.15 -29.44 -34.33
CA ARG A 54 22.47 -30.14 -35.44
C ARG A 54 22.60 -29.46 -36.80
N ASN A 55 22.51 -28.13 -36.88
CA ASN A 55 22.21 -27.45 -38.15
C ASN A 55 23.18 -26.34 -38.58
N GLY A 56 24.17 -25.96 -37.75
CA GLY A 56 24.97 -24.76 -38.02
C GLY A 56 24.15 -23.47 -37.86
N VAL A 57 24.84 -22.35 -37.63
CA VAL A 57 24.22 -21.12 -37.12
C VAL A 57 23.51 -20.34 -38.24
N ASN A 58 22.20 -20.54 -38.40
CA ASN A 58 21.36 -19.66 -39.22
C ASN A 58 20.78 -18.53 -38.36
N LEU A 59 21.17 -17.28 -38.66
CA LEU A 59 20.78 -16.07 -37.93
C LEU A 59 19.25 -15.90 -37.81
N VAL A 60 18.51 -16.28 -38.87
CA VAL A 60 17.05 -16.15 -38.90
C VAL A 60 16.40 -17.13 -37.91
N ALA A 61 16.92 -18.36 -37.83
CA ALA A 61 16.46 -19.34 -36.85
C ALA A 61 16.74 -18.87 -35.41
N GLY A 62 17.88 -18.21 -35.17
CA GLY A 62 18.21 -17.61 -33.88
C GLY A 62 17.27 -16.47 -33.47
N MET A 63 16.88 -15.58 -34.40
CA MET A 63 15.94 -14.49 -34.11
C MET A 63 14.52 -15.00 -33.81
N VAL A 64 14.02 -15.96 -34.60
CA VAL A 64 12.70 -16.56 -34.37
C VAL A 64 12.67 -17.26 -33.02
N PHE A 65 13.76 -17.95 -32.66
CA PHE A 65 13.90 -18.60 -31.37
C PHE A 65 13.89 -17.59 -30.21
N PHE A 66 14.64 -16.50 -30.32
CA PHE A 66 14.68 -15.44 -29.30
C PHE A 66 13.30 -14.81 -29.08
N ALA A 67 12.59 -14.43 -30.16
CA ALA A 67 11.25 -13.88 -30.07
C ALA A 67 10.25 -14.85 -29.43
N THR A 68 10.34 -16.14 -29.79
CA THR A 68 9.49 -17.19 -29.21
C THR A 68 9.78 -17.38 -27.72
N MET A 69 11.05 -17.33 -27.32
CA MET A 69 11.45 -17.42 -25.91
C MET A 69 10.88 -16.26 -25.10
N VAL A 70 11.06 -15.01 -25.55
CA VAL A 70 10.53 -13.82 -24.87
C VAL A 70 9.01 -13.90 -24.72
N ALA A 71 8.31 -14.33 -25.77
CA ALA A 71 6.86 -14.51 -25.72
C ALA A 71 6.45 -15.57 -24.69
N VAL A 72 7.08 -16.74 -24.70
CA VAL A 72 6.79 -17.84 -23.75
C VAL A 72 7.07 -17.41 -22.31
N THR A 73 8.21 -16.77 -22.05
CA THR A 73 8.54 -16.30 -20.69
C THR A 73 7.57 -15.23 -20.20
N THR A 74 7.14 -14.33 -21.09
CA THR A 74 6.18 -13.28 -20.74
C THR A 74 4.82 -13.87 -20.42
N VAL A 75 4.32 -14.78 -21.26
CA VAL A 75 3.03 -15.44 -21.04
C VAL A 75 3.07 -16.29 -19.76
N LEU A 76 4.13 -17.05 -19.53
CA LEU A 76 4.28 -17.86 -18.31
C LEU A 76 4.29 -16.99 -17.05
N PHE A 77 5.00 -15.86 -17.08
CA PHE A 77 5.01 -14.90 -15.98
C PHE A 77 3.60 -14.34 -15.70
N LEU A 78 2.85 -13.98 -16.75
CA LEU A 78 1.48 -13.46 -16.61
C LEU A 78 0.52 -14.51 -16.04
N VAL A 79 0.61 -15.75 -16.50
CA VAL A 79 -0.23 -16.86 -15.99
C VAL A 79 0.10 -17.17 -14.53
N LEU A 80 1.39 -17.21 -14.20
CA LEU A 80 1.84 -17.50 -12.84
C LEU A 80 1.44 -16.36 -11.88
N ARG A 81 1.56 -15.10 -12.32
CA ARG A 81 1.06 -13.95 -11.58
C ARG A 81 -0.45 -14.06 -11.32
N TRP A 82 -1.23 -14.33 -12.36
CA TRP A 82 -2.69 -14.51 -12.24
C TRP A 82 -3.05 -15.66 -11.29
N ALA A 83 -2.34 -16.78 -11.35
CA ALA A 83 -2.56 -17.93 -10.47
C ALA A 83 -2.27 -17.60 -9.00
N ILE A 84 -1.21 -16.83 -8.72
CA ILE A 84 -0.85 -16.42 -7.36
C ILE A 84 -1.85 -15.39 -6.81
N GLU A 85 -2.32 -14.45 -7.63
CA GLU A 85 -3.39 -13.51 -7.28
C GLU A 85 -4.68 -14.27 -6.91
N ARG A 86 -5.04 -15.30 -7.70
CA ARG A 86 -6.21 -16.15 -7.42
C ARG A 86 -6.05 -17.02 -6.17
N ALA A 87 -4.81 -17.36 -5.79
CA ALA A 87 -4.50 -18.11 -4.58
C ALA A 87 -4.48 -17.24 -3.31
N GLY A 88 -4.72 -15.93 -3.41
CA GLY A 88 -4.81 -15.01 -2.26
C GLY A 88 -3.47 -14.59 -1.66
N PHE A 89 -2.36 -14.89 -2.32
CA PHE A 89 -1.04 -14.42 -1.92
C PHE A 89 -0.75 -13.09 -2.60
N ALA A 90 -0.70 -12.01 -1.83
CA ALA A 90 -0.36 -10.69 -2.36
C ALA A 90 1.11 -10.67 -2.85
N VAL A 91 1.29 -10.61 -4.16
CA VAL A 91 2.62 -10.59 -4.81
C VAL A 91 3.33 -9.25 -4.59
N THR A 92 2.57 -8.18 -4.42
CA THR A 92 3.05 -6.82 -4.10
C THR A 92 2.55 -6.40 -2.71
N LYS A 93 3.39 -5.69 -1.95
CA LYS A 93 2.89 -4.95 -0.77
C LYS A 93 1.87 -3.92 -1.26
N SER A 94 0.66 -3.93 -0.71
CA SER A 94 -0.33 -2.87 -0.93
C SER A 94 0.17 -1.58 -0.27
N GLN A 95 0.91 -0.74 -1.01
CA GLN A 95 1.58 0.44 -0.48
C GLN A 95 0.87 1.77 -0.78
N ASP A 96 -0.14 1.80 -1.66
CA ASP A 96 -0.80 3.07 -2.02
C ASP A 96 -1.51 3.71 -0.83
N ALA A 97 -2.28 2.93 -0.05
CA ALA A 97 -2.98 3.44 1.12
C ALA A 97 -2.06 3.77 2.32
N GLY A 98 -0.82 3.27 2.34
CA GLY A 98 0.14 3.49 3.43
C GLY A 98 1.03 4.71 3.20
N MET A 99 1.45 4.90 1.94
CA MET A 99 2.27 6.05 1.51
C MET A 99 1.44 7.35 1.59
N ASP A 100 0.25 7.36 1.00
CA ASP A 100 -0.68 8.50 1.04
C ASP A 100 -1.06 8.86 2.49
N ARG A 101 -1.30 7.84 3.32
CA ARG A 101 -1.57 8.03 4.75
C ARG A 101 -0.44 8.70 5.52
N SER A 102 0.80 8.29 5.26
CA SER A 102 1.95 8.90 5.92
C SER A 102 2.18 10.34 5.45
N HIS A 103 1.86 10.67 4.19
CA HIS A 103 1.89 12.05 3.70
C HIS A 103 0.83 12.89 4.39
N ALA A 104 -0.43 12.46 4.38
CA ALA A 104 -1.52 13.19 5.02
C ALA A 104 -1.35 13.34 6.54
N ASN A 105 -0.75 12.37 7.23
CA ASN A 105 -0.40 12.50 8.65
C ASN A 105 0.72 13.53 8.88
N ARG A 106 1.71 13.60 7.99
CA ARG A 106 2.76 14.63 8.04
C ARG A 106 2.15 16.03 7.88
N ASP A 107 1.27 16.22 6.91
CA ASP A 107 0.58 17.49 6.67
C ASP A 107 -0.31 17.91 7.84
N ALA A 108 -1.01 16.98 8.48
CA ALA A 108 -1.79 17.25 9.69
C ALA A 108 -0.90 17.73 10.84
N LEU A 109 0.24 17.07 11.06
CA LEU A 109 1.21 17.46 12.10
C LEU A 109 1.86 18.82 11.81
N GLU A 110 2.09 19.16 10.54
CA GLU A 110 2.55 20.49 10.12
C GLU A 110 1.52 21.57 10.41
N ARG A 111 0.25 21.33 10.06
CA ARG A 111 -0.84 22.25 10.41
C ARG A 111 -0.94 22.47 11.92
N MET A 112 -0.77 21.41 12.73
CA MET A 112 -0.75 21.53 14.19
C MET A 112 0.41 22.39 14.72
N ALA A 113 1.61 22.21 14.17
CA ALA A 113 2.76 23.02 14.56
C ALA A 113 2.61 24.49 14.13
N ASN A 114 2.10 24.72 12.93
CA ASN A 114 1.81 26.07 12.43
C ASN A 114 0.73 26.78 13.27
N ALA A 115 -0.19 26.02 13.88
CA ALA A 115 -1.15 26.52 14.84
C ALA A 115 -0.57 26.77 16.25
N GLY A 116 0.74 26.59 16.44
CA GLY A 116 1.45 26.86 17.70
C GLY A 116 1.40 25.71 18.72
N MET A 117 0.96 24.50 18.33
CA MET A 117 0.94 23.36 19.23
C MET A 117 2.37 22.82 19.48
N ASN A 118 2.69 22.59 20.75
CA ASN A 118 3.96 21.98 21.13
C ASN A 118 3.99 20.50 20.70
N ARG A 119 4.91 20.15 19.79
CA ARG A 119 5.09 18.78 19.27
C ARG A 119 5.70 17.80 20.28
N ASN A 120 6.27 18.30 21.36
CA ASN A 120 6.96 17.48 22.36
C ASN A 120 6.12 17.25 23.63
N SER A 121 4.91 17.81 23.69
CA SER A 121 3.99 17.55 24.79
C SER A 121 3.08 16.37 24.47
N ILE A 122 2.74 15.60 25.50
CA ILE A 122 1.67 14.61 25.45
C ILE A 122 0.35 15.37 25.26
N VAL A 123 -0.42 15.00 24.24
CA VAL A 123 -1.75 15.56 23.96
C VAL A 123 -2.77 14.44 23.80
N PRO A 124 -4.04 14.68 24.17
CA PRO A 124 -5.12 13.73 23.92
C PRO A 124 -5.50 13.74 22.44
N VAL A 125 -5.26 12.63 21.76
CA VAL A 125 -5.60 12.42 20.34
C VAL A 125 -6.81 11.51 20.24
N ASP A 126 -7.83 11.94 19.50
CA ASP A 126 -9.02 11.14 19.19
C ASP A 126 -8.85 10.50 17.81
N PHE A 127 -8.99 9.18 17.74
CA PHE A 127 -9.01 8.39 16.51
C PHE A 127 -10.44 7.99 16.19
N CYS A 128 -10.91 8.31 14.99
CA CYS A 128 -12.27 8.05 14.51
C CYS A 128 -12.31 6.79 13.65
N HIS A 129 -13.29 5.94 13.91
CA HIS A 129 -13.58 4.75 13.13
C HIS A 129 -15.07 4.68 12.80
N HIS A 130 -15.38 4.46 11.54
CA HIS A 130 -16.74 4.42 11.04
C HIS A 130 -17.28 2.99 10.97
N PHE A 131 -18.54 2.80 11.35
CA PHE A 131 -19.26 1.52 11.34
C PHE A 131 -20.69 1.70 10.82
N HIS A 132 -21.12 0.77 9.97
CA HIS A 132 -22.50 0.74 9.47
C HIS A 132 -23.51 0.32 10.56
N SER A 133 -23.08 -0.49 11.54
CA SER A 133 -23.95 -1.05 12.57
C SER A 133 -23.52 -0.63 13.98
N LYS A 134 -24.52 -0.34 14.84
CA LYS A 134 -24.27 -0.01 16.25
C LYS A 134 -23.63 -1.18 17.01
N ALA A 135 -24.06 -2.40 16.68
CA ALA A 135 -23.57 -3.61 17.34
C ALA A 135 -22.06 -3.79 17.10
N ASP A 136 -21.59 -3.52 15.88
CA ASP A 136 -20.18 -3.62 15.54
C ASP A 136 -19.35 -2.49 16.16
N ALA A 137 -19.88 -1.26 16.15
CA ALA A 137 -19.30 -0.13 16.89
C ALA A 137 -19.13 -0.45 18.39
N GLN A 138 -20.12 -1.12 18.99
CA GLN A 138 -20.06 -1.55 20.40
C GLN A 138 -19.00 -2.63 20.65
N LYS A 139 -18.78 -3.56 19.71
CA LYS A 139 -17.72 -4.56 19.82
C LYS A 139 -16.33 -3.91 19.76
N MET A 140 -16.10 -3.02 18.80
CA MET A 140 -14.88 -2.21 18.72
C MET A 140 -14.63 -1.45 20.02
N ALA A 141 -15.67 -0.78 20.54
CA ALA A 141 -15.54 -0.01 21.77
C ALA A 141 -15.22 -0.87 22.99
N SER A 142 -15.77 -2.09 23.04
CA SER A 142 -15.50 -3.05 24.11
C SER A 142 -14.06 -3.55 24.05
N GLU A 143 -13.57 -3.89 22.86
CA GLU A 143 -12.18 -4.33 22.68
C GLU A 143 -11.19 -3.21 22.96
N ALA A 144 -11.47 -1.98 22.51
CA ALA A 144 -10.63 -0.83 22.81
C ALA A 144 -10.50 -0.60 24.34
N ARG A 145 -11.61 -0.71 25.10
CA ARG A 145 -11.56 -0.61 26.56
C ARG A 145 -10.76 -1.73 27.21
N GLN A 146 -10.85 -2.96 26.69
CA GLN A 146 -10.03 -4.08 27.18
C GLN A 146 -8.53 -3.83 26.94
N GLN A 147 -8.18 -3.10 25.88
CA GLN A 147 -6.82 -2.67 25.59
C GLN A 147 -6.40 -1.39 26.36
N SER A 148 -7.17 -0.98 27.37
CA SER A 148 -6.88 0.15 28.28
C SER A 148 -6.84 1.53 27.61
N PHE A 149 -7.58 1.73 26.51
CA PHE A 149 -7.79 3.07 25.97
C PHE A 149 -8.70 3.91 26.88
N GLN A 150 -8.33 5.18 27.11
CA GLN A 150 -8.86 5.99 28.22
C GLN A 150 -10.28 6.51 27.99
N ALA A 151 -10.64 6.89 26.77
CA ALA A 151 -11.98 7.35 26.44
C ALA A 151 -12.43 6.72 25.13
N VAL A 152 -13.59 6.07 25.18
CA VAL A 152 -14.24 5.48 23.99
C VAL A 152 -15.69 5.91 23.96
N SER A 153 -16.05 6.74 22.98
CA SER A 153 -17.44 7.15 22.71
C SER A 153 -17.92 6.56 21.39
N ILE A 154 -19.24 6.36 21.30
CA ILE A 154 -19.93 5.94 20.08
C ILE A 154 -20.96 7.01 19.79
N GLU A 155 -20.91 7.59 18.60
CA GLU A 155 -21.82 8.65 18.16
C GLU A 155 -22.50 8.24 16.85
N PRO A 156 -23.79 8.53 16.66
CA PRO A 156 -24.40 8.37 15.35
C PRO A 156 -23.76 9.33 14.35
N ASN A 157 -23.51 8.84 13.14
CA ASN A 157 -22.98 9.64 12.04
C ASN A 157 -24.13 10.01 11.09
N ASP A 158 -24.64 11.23 11.22
CA ASP A 158 -25.77 11.71 10.40
C ASP A 158 -25.36 12.02 8.95
N ALA A 159 -24.07 12.25 8.68
CA ALA A 159 -23.56 12.63 7.37
C ALA A 159 -23.39 11.43 6.43
N MET A 160 -22.83 10.32 6.94
CA MET A 160 -22.61 9.09 6.17
C MET A 160 -23.59 7.97 6.53
N GLY A 161 -24.43 8.17 7.55
CA GLY A 161 -25.24 7.11 8.16
C GLY A 161 -24.38 6.19 9.03
N GLY A 162 -24.97 5.48 9.99
CA GLY A 162 -24.21 4.55 10.85
C GLY A 162 -23.67 5.22 12.13
N TYR A 163 -22.49 4.78 12.58
CA TYR A 163 -21.92 5.10 13.89
C TYR A 163 -20.40 5.30 13.82
N ASP A 164 -19.92 6.38 14.44
CA ASP A 164 -18.50 6.63 14.63
C ASP A 164 -18.10 6.23 16.05
N VAL A 165 -16.95 5.56 16.15
CA VAL A 165 -16.29 5.25 17.41
C VAL A 165 -15.06 6.14 17.53
N TYR A 166 -15.01 6.95 18.58
CA TYR A 166 -13.85 7.77 18.90
C TYR A 166 -13.06 7.09 20.02
N VAL A 167 -11.80 6.77 19.74
CA VAL A 167 -10.86 6.21 20.72
C VAL A 167 -9.80 7.25 21.04
N GLN A 168 -9.69 7.62 22.32
CA GLN A 168 -8.72 8.61 22.79
C GLN A 168 -7.44 7.93 23.29
N ALA A 169 -6.29 8.47 22.87
CA ALA A 169 -4.98 8.10 23.38
C ALA A 169 -4.14 9.34 23.70
N ASP A 170 -3.54 9.34 24.90
CA ASP A 170 -2.56 10.36 25.30
C ASP A 170 -1.19 9.97 24.72
N LEU A 171 -0.70 10.75 23.76
CA LEU A 171 0.59 10.51 23.13
C LEU A 171 1.26 11.80 22.69
N VAL A 172 2.58 11.75 22.49
CA VAL A 172 3.31 12.81 21.80
C VAL A 172 3.03 12.65 20.30
N PRO A 173 2.46 13.65 19.61
CA PRO A 173 1.96 13.52 18.24
C PRO A 173 3.12 13.56 17.24
N THR A 174 3.94 12.51 17.23
CA THR A 174 4.96 12.26 16.22
C THR A 174 4.36 11.43 15.09
N LEU A 175 4.97 11.51 13.90
CA LEU A 175 4.50 10.74 12.74
C LEU A 175 4.46 9.23 13.05
N ASP A 176 5.49 8.71 13.71
CA ASP A 176 5.57 7.29 14.07
C ASP A 176 4.50 6.88 15.09
N ASN A 177 4.27 7.71 16.12
CA ASN A 177 3.26 7.41 17.14
C ASN A 177 1.85 7.43 16.54
N ILE A 178 1.54 8.42 15.68
CA ILE A 178 0.26 8.51 14.97
C ILE A 178 0.08 7.33 14.02
N ASN A 179 1.05 7.05 13.16
CA ASN A 179 0.98 5.93 12.21
C ASN A 179 0.81 4.59 12.92
N THR A 180 1.54 4.39 14.02
CA THR A 180 1.46 3.16 14.83
C THR A 180 0.10 3.01 15.48
N MET A 181 -0.43 4.09 16.08
CA MET A 181 -1.72 4.06 16.75
C MET A 181 -2.87 3.89 15.76
N GLU A 182 -2.87 4.64 14.67
CA GLU A 182 -3.85 4.53 13.58
C GLU A 182 -3.84 3.12 12.99
N GLY A 183 -2.66 2.55 12.73
CA GLY A 183 -2.51 1.18 12.23
C GLY A 183 -3.01 0.12 13.21
N ARG A 184 -2.77 0.31 14.53
CA ARG A 184 -3.27 -0.60 15.57
C ARG A 184 -4.79 -0.55 15.64
N LEU A 185 -5.38 0.64 15.75
CA LEU A 185 -6.82 0.79 15.89
C LEU A 185 -7.57 0.43 14.61
N ALA A 186 -7.00 0.70 13.42
CA ALA A 186 -7.56 0.26 12.15
C ALA A 186 -7.67 -1.28 12.04
N LYS A 187 -6.70 -2.03 12.60
CA LYS A 187 -6.79 -3.51 12.65
C LYS A 187 -7.96 -3.96 13.51
N ILE A 188 -8.15 -3.34 14.68
CA ILE A 188 -9.27 -3.66 15.58
C ILE A 188 -10.60 -3.30 14.92
N ALA A 189 -10.70 -2.11 14.33
CA ALA A 189 -11.91 -1.69 13.61
C ALA A 189 -12.26 -2.69 12.50
N LYS A 190 -11.28 -3.12 11.70
CA LYS A 190 -11.49 -4.10 10.63
C LYS A 190 -11.97 -5.47 11.14
N GLN A 191 -11.53 -5.92 12.31
CA GLN A 191 -12.01 -7.17 12.92
C GLN A 191 -13.51 -7.13 13.25
N HIS A 192 -14.05 -5.93 13.45
CA HIS A 192 -15.46 -5.68 13.72
C HIS A 192 -16.15 -4.95 12.56
N ASN A 193 -15.73 -5.16 11.31
CA ASN A 193 -16.37 -4.57 10.11
C ASN A 193 -16.40 -3.03 10.06
N GLY A 194 -15.49 -2.36 10.76
CA GLY A 194 -15.30 -0.92 10.71
C GLY A 194 -14.14 -0.50 9.83
N VAL A 195 -14.09 0.79 9.54
CA VAL A 195 -13.03 1.42 8.74
C VAL A 195 -12.43 2.57 9.54
N ALA A 196 -11.12 2.76 9.45
CA ALA A 196 -10.51 3.97 9.98
C ALA A 196 -10.97 5.17 9.16
N ASP A 197 -11.43 6.21 9.85
CA ASP A 197 -11.96 7.42 9.22
C ASP A 197 -11.05 8.63 9.47
N GLY A 198 -10.32 8.70 10.57
CA GLY A 198 -9.40 9.83 10.76
C GLY A 198 -8.90 10.00 12.17
N TRP A 199 -8.25 11.13 12.42
CA TRP A 199 -7.86 11.52 13.77
C TRP A 199 -7.81 13.05 13.92
N GLY A 200 -7.87 13.50 15.17
CA GLY A 200 -7.78 14.91 15.53
C GLY A 200 -7.42 15.11 16.98
N VAL A 201 -7.01 16.34 17.33
CA VAL A 201 -6.77 16.72 18.74
C VAL A 201 -8.01 17.39 19.29
N ARG A 202 -8.46 16.94 20.47
CA ARG A 202 -9.63 17.53 21.12
C ARG A 202 -9.27 18.89 21.73
N GLN A 203 -9.91 19.95 21.27
CA GLN A 203 -9.62 21.32 21.74
C GLN A 203 -10.30 21.67 23.08
N LYS A 204 -11.34 20.94 23.53
CA LYS A 204 -11.98 21.08 24.87
C LYS A 204 -12.95 19.93 25.19
N LYS A 205 -13.16 19.64 26.48
CA LYS A 205 -14.10 18.62 26.98
C LYS A 205 -15.54 18.99 26.61
N GLY A 206 -16.23 18.16 25.82
CA GLY A 206 -17.62 18.37 25.39
C GLY A 206 -17.83 18.94 23.98
N ILE A 207 -16.75 19.10 23.20
CA ILE A 207 -16.81 19.53 21.79
C ILE A 207 -16.31 18.36 20.92
N LYS A 208 -17.03 18.04 19.83
CA LYS A 208 -16.59 17.04 18.85
C LYS A 208 -15.17 17.38 18.37
N PRO A 209 -14.28 16.38 18.21
CA PRO A 209 -12.95 16.64 17.71
C PRO A 209 -13.05 17.27 16.32
N ILE A 210 -12.25 18.33 16.09
CA ILE A 210 -12.00 18.78 14.73
C ILE A 210 -11.09 17.72 14.12
N LEU A 211 -11.65 16.90 13.23
CA LEU A 211 -10.86 15.96 12.46
C LEU A 211 -9.87 16.77 11.64
N LEU A 212 -8.59 16.59 11.95
CA LEU A 212 -7.51 17.23 11.19
C LEU A 212 -7.29 16.48 9.87
N ARG A 213 -7.78 15.24 9.80
CA ARG A 213 -7.73 14.37 8.64
C ARG A 213 -8.94 13.45 8.62
N THR A 214 -9.55 13.33 7.44
CA THR A 214 -10.60 12.35 7.10
C THR A 214 -10.04 11.43 6.02
N LEU A 215 -10.28 10.13 6.13
CA LEU A 215 -9.77 9.06 5.25
C LEU A 215 -10.73 8.76 4.10
N THR A 216 -11.95 9.30 4.14
CA THR A 216 -13.01 9.04 3.17
C THR A 216 -12.94 9.91 1.90
N ASP A 217 -12.04 10.89 1.84
CA ASP A 217 -11.91 11.81 0.69
C ASP A 217 -10.98 11.30 -0.44
N SER A 218 -10.36 10.11 -0.31
CA SER A 218 -9.38 9.62 -1.31
C SER A 218 -9.96 8.58 -2.28
N SER A 219 -11.29 8.45 -2.40
CA SER A 219 -11.93 7.48 -3.30
C SER A 219 -12.93 8.08 -4.29
N SER A 220 -12.88 9.39 -4.50
CA SER A 220 -13.66 10.07 -5.54
C SER A 220 -12.78 11.04 -6.33
N GLU A 221 -11.91 10.49 -7.17
CA GLU A 221 -11.45 11.09 -8.44
C GLU A 221 -10.87 10.00 -9.36
#